data_AF-A0A444YA16-F1
#
_entry.id   AF-A0A444YA16-F1
#
_cell.length_a   1.000
_cell.length_b   1.000
_cell.length_c   1.000
_cell.angle_alpha   90.00
_cell.angle_beta   90.00
_cell.angle_gamma   90.00
#
_symmetry.space_group_name_H-M   'P 1'
#
loop_
_entity.id
_entity.type
_entity.pdbx_description
1 polymer ?
#
loop_
_entity_poly.entity_id
_entity_poly.type
_entity_poly.pdbx_seq_one_letter_code
_entity_poly.pdbx_strand_id
1 'polypeptide(L)'
;MFIFFLLFLYRKNLYNWPLVIFSDTNHHQQTIISGFRLLEDEKIPSYKWLLDTFLEVMHQKQPKVVITDGDESMKEAIRTEFPNDTHRLCTWHLARIAVSNIKNNNFCAAFKTAMYGHFVIEKFDQYWTDMVAAFGLEELTNNMHNHGYTN
;
A
#
# COMPACT_ATOMS: atom_id res chain seq x y z
N MET A 1 -6.34 -18.28 -0.39
CA MET A 1 -5.75 -17.18 0.41
C MET A 1 -6.20 -15.90 -0.29
N PHE A 2 -6.99 -15.06 0.37
CA PHE A 2 -7.46 -13.78 -0.19
C PHE A 2 -6.41 -12.71 0.14
N ILE A 3 -5.65 -12.29 -0.86
CA ILE A 3 -4.74 -11.14 -0.73
C ILE A 3 -5.47 -9.97 -1.36
N PHE A 4 -5.78 -8.97 -0.55
CA PHE A 4 -6.56 -7.86 -0.99
C PHE A 4 -5.66 -6.66 -1.28
N PHE A 5 -5.71 -6.18 -2.51
CA PHE A 5 -5.02 -4.99 -2.96
C PHE A 5 -6.04 -3.89 -3.17
N LEU A 6 -5.91 -2.84 -2.39
CA LEU A 6 -6.62 -1.59 -2.59
C LEU A 6 -5.77 -0.68 -3.48
N LEU A 7 -6.20 -0.47 -4.71
CA LEU A 7 -5.55 0.48 -5.61
C LEU A 7 -6.37 1.77 -5.64
N PHE A 8 -5.78 2.87 -5.16
CA PHE A 8 -6.31 4.20 -5.36
C PHE A 8 -5.85 4.75 -6.71
N LEU A 9 -6.81 5.17 -7.53
CA LEU A 9 -6.52 5.96 -8.73
C LEU A 9 -6.82 7.42 -8.44
N TYR A 10 -5.76 8.20 -8.27
CA TYR A 10 -5.85 9.62 -7.94
C TYR A 10 -6.52 10.44 -9.06
N ARG A 11 -7.59 11.15 -8.67
CA ARG A 11 -8.22 12.35 -9.25
C ARG A 11 -7.99 12.58 -10.75
N LYS A 12 -8.89 12.01 -11.56
CA LYS A 12 -9.02 12.34 -13.00
C LYS A 12 -10.42 12.76 -13.45
N ASN A 13 -11.40 12.84 -12.54
CA ASN A 13 -12.76 13.27 -12.89
C ASN A 13 -12.99 14.75 -12.52
N LEU A 14 -14.02 15.34 -13.13
CA LEU A 14 -14.42 16.75 -12.94
C LEU A 14 -14.73 17.11 -11.47
N TYR A 15 -15.06 16.11 -10.65
CA TYR A 15 -15.50 16.27 -9.26
C TYR A 15 -14.41 15.96 -8.24
N ASN A 16 -13.22 15.59 -8.71
CA ASN A 16 -12.07 15.27 -7.86
C ASN A 16 -12.33 14.09 -6.89
N TRP A 17 -13.24 13.19 -7.24
CA TRP A 17 -13.64 12.04 -6.42
C TRP A 17 -12.65 10.88 -6.55
N PRO A 18 -12.14 10.30 -5.44
CA PRO A 18 -11.26 9.13 -5.48
C PRO A 18 -11.98 7.88 -5.99
N LEU A 19 -11.34 7.19 -6.92
CA LEU A 19 -11.75 5.86 -7.36
C LEU A 19 -10.93 4.81 -6.60
N VAL A 20 -11.63 3.98 -5.86
CA VAL A 20 -11.09 2.85 -5.12
C VAL A 20 -11.35 1.58 -5.90
N ILE A 21 -10.29 0.83 -6.22
CA ILE A 21 -10.38 -0.47 -6.89
C ILE A 21 -9.95 -1.56 -5.92
N PHE A 22 -10.78 -2.59 -5.85
CA PHE A 22 -10.51 -3.80 -5.11
C PHE A 22 -9.96 -4.86 -6.05
N SER A 23 -8.76 -5.32 -5.78
CA SER A 23 -8.13 -6.40 -6.55
C SER A 23 -7.69 -7.54 -5.64
N ASP A 24 -7.79 -8.76 -6.16
CA ASP A 24 -7.44 -10.00 -5.48
C ASP A 24 -6.60 -10.86 -6.41
N THR A 25 -6.09 -11.98 -5.91
CA THR A 25 -5.34 -12.97 -6.67
C THR A 25 -6.10 -14.29 -6.76
N ASN A 26 -6.27 -14.82 -7.97
CA ASN A 26 -6.85 -16.15 -8.14
C ASN A 26 -5.84 -17.27 -7.84
N HIS A 27 -6.28 -18.53 -7.92
CA HIS A 27 -5.43 -19.72 -7.68
C HIS A 27 -4.23 -19.86 -8.64
N HIS A 28 -4.24 -19.13 -9.76
CA HIS A 28 -3.14 -19.07 -10.72
C HIS A 28 -2.23 -17.84 -10.50
N GLN A 29 -2.37 -17.16 -9.37
CA GLN A 29 -1.61 -15.94 -9.01
C GLN A 29 -1.85 -14.77 -9.97
N GLN A 30 -3.00 -14.77 -10.66
CA GLN A 30 -3.38 -13.68 -11.55
C GLN A 30 -4.18 -12.65 -10.76
N THR A 31 -3.86 -11.37 -10.96
CA THR A 31 -4.64 -10.26 -10.43
C THR A 31 -6.02 -10.23 -11.09
N ILE A 32 -7.06 -10.22 -10.27
CA ILE A 32 -8.46 -10.05 -10.67
C ILE A 32 -9.01 -8.80 -10.00
N ILE A 33 -9.89 -8.06 -10.68
CA ILE A 33 -10.63 -6.95 -10.08
C ILE A 33 -11.92 -7.50 -9.50
N SER A 34 -12.06 -7.45 -8.18
CA SER A 34 -13.24 -7.95 -7.45
C SER A 34 -14.31 -6.87 -7.30
N GLY A 35 -13.96 -5.60 -7.45
CA GLY A 35 -14.92 -4.50 -7.40
C GLY A 35 -14.25 -3.14 -7.49
N PHE A 36 -15.07 -2.10 -7.55
CA PHE A 36 -14.62 -0.71 -7.48
C PHE A 36 -15.71 0.20 -6.90
N ARG A 37 -15.30 1.33 -6.34
CA ARG A 37 -16.22 2.36 -5.83
C ARG A 37 -15.63 3.75 -6.03
N LEU A 38 -16.47 4.67 -6.46
CA LEU A 38 -16.17 6.10 -6.44
C LEU A 38 -16.65 6.67 -5.10
N LEU A 39 -15.78 7.37 -4.37
CA LEU A 39 -16.14 8.02 -3.11
C LEU A 39 -16.16 9.54 -3.29
N GLU A 40 -17.00 10.21 -2.52
CA GLU A 40 -17.12 11.67 -2.59
C GLU A 40 -15.95 12.38 -1.90
N ASP A 41 -15.33 11.73 -0.92
CA ASP A 41 -14.16 12.23 -0.19
C ASP A 41 -13.24 11.11 0.34
N GLU A 42 -12.06 11.52 0.81
CA GLU A 42 -11.00 10.67 1.37
C GLU A 42 -11.03 10.75 2.91
N LYS A 43 -12.20 10.58 3.52
CA LYS A 43 -12.39 10.64 4.98
C LYS A 43 -12.64 9.27 5.60
N ILE A 44 -12.28 9.14 6.88
CA ILE A 44 -12.46 7.93 7.69
C ILE A 44 -13.89 7.36 7.59
N PRO A 45 -14.99 8.14 7.75
CA PRO A 45 -16.34 7.57 7.67
C PRO A 45 -16.67 6.97 6.30
N SER A 46 -16.24 7.63 5.22
CA SER A 46 -16.44 7.16 3.84
C SER A 46 -15.70 5.85 3.59
N TYR A 47 -14.49 5.72 4.12
CA TYR A 47 -13.71 4.49 4.04
C TYR A 47 -14.26 3.37 4.91
N LYS A 48 -14.70 3.65 6.14
CA LYS A 48 -15.36 2.64 6.99
C LYS A 48 -16.57 2.04 6.29
N TRP A 49 -17.44 2.90 5.76
CA TRP A 49 -18.61 2.46 5.01
C TRP A 49 -18.24 1.61 3.78
N LEU A 50 -17.19 2.00 3.04
CA LEU A 50 -16.70 1.25 1.90
C LEU A 50 -16.21 -0.16 2.30
N LEU A 51 -15.41 -0.26 3.36
CA LEU A 51 -14.83 -1.51 3.82
C LEU A 51 -15.88 -2.44 4.45
N ASP A 52 -16.85 -1.89 5.18
CA ASP A 52 -17.99 -2.63 5.72
C ASP A 52 -18.86 -3.20 4.59
N THR A 53 -19.21 -2.38 3.60
CA THR A 53 -19.93 -2.83 2.39
C THR A 53 -19.16 -3.94 1.66
N PHE A 54 -17.83 -3.82 1.58
CA PHE A 54 -16.98 -4.86 1.00
C PHE A 54 -17.08 -6.17 1.80
N LEU A 55 -17.05 -6.13 3.14
CA LEU A 55 -17.22 -7.34 3.97
C LEU A 55 -18.57 -8.00 3.77
N GLU A 56 -19.65 -7.22 3.67
CA GLU A 56 -20.98 -7.75 3.41
C GLU A 56 -21.00 -8.56 2.12
N VAL A 57 -20.44 -8.02 1.04
CA VAL A 57 -20.33 -8.70 -0.27
C VAL A 57 -19.44 -9.94 -0.17
N MET A 58 -18.41 -9.91 0.67
CA MET A 58 -17.50 -11.03 0.92
C MET A 58 -18.02 -12.03 1.98
N HIS A 59 -19.30 -11.96 2.35
CA HIS A 59 -19.92 -12.81 3.37
C HIS A 59 -19.20 -12.77 4.73
N GLN A 60 -18.83 -11.57 5.16
CA GLN A 60 -18.15 -11.30 6.43
C GLN A 60 -16.77 -11.99 6.54
N LYS A 61 -16.16 -12.35 5.40
CA LYS A 61 -14.81 -12.90 5.35
C LYS A 61 -13.79 -11.78 5.16
N GLN A 62 -13.04 -11.50 6.21
CA GLN A 62 -11.96 -10.51 6.18
C GLN A 62 -10.78 -11.00 5.31
N PRO A 63 -10.11 -10.07 4.59
CA PRO A 63 -8.85 -10.39 3.93
C PRO A 63 -7.76 -10.71 4.95
N LYS A 64 -6.78 -11.53 4.55
CA LYS A 64 -5.62 -11.81 5.43
C LYS A 64 -4.55 -10.72 5.35
N VAL A 65 -4.41 -10.13 4.17
CA VAL A 65 -3.41 -9.10 3.88
C VAL A 65 -4.12 -8.01 3.10
N VAL A 66 -3.90 -6.76 3.51
CA VAL A 66 -4.41 -5.58 2.81
C VAL A 66 -3.24 -4.71 2.40
N ILE A 67 -3.19 -4.35 1.12
CA ILE A 67 -2.12 -3.52 0.55
C ILE A 67 -2.73 -2.20 0.07
N THR A 68 -2.28 -1.07 0.62
CA THR A 68 -2.76 0.28 0.26
C THR A 68 -1.62 1.25 -0.02
N ASP A 69 -1.92 2.46 -0.50
CA ASP A 69 -0.92 3.51 -0.78
C ASP A 69 -0.43 4.28 0.46
N GLY A 70 -1.00 4.00 1.63
CA GLY A 70 -0.60 4.61 2.90
C GLY A 70 -1.41 5.83 3.32
N ASP A 71 -2.59 6.08 2.73
CA ASP A 71 -3.50 7.11 3.24
C ASP A 71 -3.88 6.86 4.71
N GLU A 72 -3.70 7.88 5.57
CA GLU A 72 -3.91 7.76 7.01
C GLU A 72 -5.39 7.54 7.38
N SER A 73 -6.32 8.14 6.63
CA SER A 73 -7.75 7.92 6.86
C SER A 73 -8.16 6.48 6.52
N MET A 74 -7.61 5.93 5.43
CA MET A 74 -7.82 4.53 5.04
C MET A 74 -7.16 3.57 6.04
N LYS A 75 -5.96 3.88 6.52
CA LYS A 75 -5.27 3.10 7.55
C LYS A 75 -6.11 2.99 8.83
N GLU A 76 -6.68 4.09 9.29
CA GLU A 76 -7.56 4.10 10.47
C GLU A 76 -8.86 3.32 10.23
N ALA A 77 -9.44 3.41 9.03
CA ALA A 77 -10.61 2.63 8.64
C ALA A 77 -10.29 1.12 8.63
N ILE A 78 -9.18 0.71 8.00
CA ILE A 78 -8.73 -0.70 7.98
C ILE A 78 -8.51 -1.23 9.39
N ARG A 79 -7.84 -0.46 10.26
CA ARG A 79 -7.62 -0.84 11.66
C ARG A 79 -8.93 -1.13 12.40
N THR A 80 -10.00 -0.40 12.07
CA THR A 80 -11.31 -0.60 12.66
C THR A 80 -12.05 -1.79 12.06
N GLU A 81 -12.15 -1.85 10.72
CA GLU A 81 -13.02 -2.81 10.02
C GLU A 81 -12.35 -4.19 9.86
N PHE A 82 -11.01 -4.24 9.72
CA PHE A 82 -10.21 -5.45 9.52
C PHE A 82 -9.15 -5.64 10.63
N PRO A 83 -9.54 -5.75 11.91
CA PRO A 83 -8.58 -5.74 13.03
C PRO A 83 -7.61 -6.94 13.04
N ASN A 84 -7.86 -7.98 12.26
CA ASN A 84 -7.04 -9.18 12.18
C ASN A 84 -6.18 -9.27 10.90
N ASP A 85 -6.22 -8.24 10.05
CA ASP A 85 -5.44 -8.24 8.83
C ASP A 85 -3.96 -7.98 9.09
N THR A 86 -3.14 -8.24 8.07
CA THR A 86 -1.80 -7.68 7.97
C THR A 86 -1.84 -6.55 6.96
N HIS A 87 -1.82 -5.31 7.44
CA HIS A 87 -1.76 -4.12 6.59
C HIS A 87 -0.33 -3.86 6.10
N ARG A 88 -0.18 -3.64 4.80
CA ARG A 88 1.10 -3.40 4.11
C ARG A 88 0.99 -2.20 3.17
N LEU A 89 2.11 -1.55 2.90
CA LEU A 89 2.19 -0.50 1.88
C LEU A 89 2.41 -1.10 0.48
N CYS A 90 1.80 -0.48 -0.52
CA CYS A 90 1.93 -0.84 -1.90
C CYS A 90 3.32 -0.45 -2.43
N THR A 91 4.15 -1.43 -2.74
CA THR A 91 5.51 -1.24 -3.28
C THR A 91 5.51 -0.41 -4.56
N TRP A 92 4.47 -0.50 -5.39
CA TRP A 92 4.30 0.32 -6.59
C TRP A 92 4.09 1.80 -6.26
N HIS A 93 3.23 2.11 -5.29
CA HIS A 93 3.04 3.49 -4.83
C HIS A 93 4.31 4.04 -4.18
N LEU A 94 4.96 3.27 -3.30
CA LEU A 94 6.23 3.64 -2.71
C LEU A 94 7.30 3.94 -3.76
N ALA A 95 7.46 3.07 -4.76
CA ALA A 95 8.41 3.28 -5.85
C ALA A 95 8.08 4.54 -6.66
N ARG A 96 6.79 4.83 -6.90
CA ARG A 96 6.37 6.06 -7.60
C ARG A 96 6.69 7.32 -6.79
N ILE A 97 6.40 7.32 -5.50
CA ILE A 97 6.67 8.44 -4.59
C ILE A 97 8.18 8.70 -4.50
N ALA A 98 8.96 7.64 -4.34
CA ALA A 98 10.43 7.70 -4.32
C ALA A 98 10.97 8.34 -5.61
N VAL A 99 10.48 7.88 -6.77
CA VAL A 99 10.88 8.40 -8.09
C VAL A 99 10.48 9.86 -8.29
N SER A 100 9.28 10.27 -7.86
CA SER A 100 8.80 11.64 -8.04
C SER A 100 9.54 12.66 -7.17
N ASN A 101 9.93 12.25 -5.95
CA ASN A 101 10.50 13.15 -4.95
C ASN A 101 12.02 13.25 -5.04
N ILE A 102 12.73 12.12 -5.18
CA ILE A 102 14.19 12.09 -5.04
C ILE A 102 14.91 12.41 -6.37
N LYS A 103 14.24 12.22 -7.52
CA LYS A 103 14.72 12.60 -8.88
C LYS A 103 16.17 12.19 -9.21
N ASN A 104 16.71 11.19 -8.52
CA ASN A 104 18.04 10.63 -8.73
C ASN A 104 17.90 9.23 -9.32
N ASN A 105 18.36 9.04 -10.56
CA ASN A 105 18.18 7.79 -11.28
C ASN A 105 18.87 6.59 -10.60
N ASN A 106 20.04 6.80 -9.99
CA ASN A 106 20.78 5.74 -9.30
C ASN A 106 20.01 5.30 -8.04
N PHE A 107 19.49 6.26 -7.28
CA PHE A 107 18.62 5.97 -6.14
C PHE A 107 17.36 5.23 -6.58
N CYS A 108 16.67 5.73 -7.62
CA CYS A 108 15.45 5.09 -8.14
C CYS A 108 15.69 3.65 -8.59
N ALA A 109 16.84 3.36 -9.20
CA ALA A 109 17.22 1.99 -9.57
C ALA A 109 17.47 1.14 -8.31
N ALA A 110 18.27 1.63 -7.36
CA ALA A 110 18.55 0.92 -6.11
C ALA A 110 17.28 0.65 -5.29
N PHE A 111 16.38 1.61 -5.21
CA PHE A 111 15.11 1.52 -4.51
C PHE A 111 14.14 0.53 -5.18
N LYS A 112 14.06 0.52 -6.52
CA LYS A 112 13.29 -0.50 -7.26
C LYS A 112 13.83 -1.89 -7.00
N THR A 113 15.16 -2.06 -6.95
CA THR A 113 15.78 -3.33 -6.58
C THR A 113 15.39 -3.73 -5.17
N ALA A 114 15.40 -2.82 -4.18
CA ALA A 114 14.93 -3.12 -2.82
C ALA A 114 13.47 -3.62 -2.80
N MET A 115 12.57 -2.97 -3.57
CA MET A 115 11.14 -3.26 -3.55
C MET A 115 10.72 -4.51 -4.33
N TYR A 116 11.41 -4.82 -5.43
CA TYR A 116 11.03 -5.91 -6.35
C TYR A 116 12.05 -7.05 -6.41
N GLY A 117 13.20 -6.89 -5.74
CA GLY A 117 14.24 -7.90 -5.67
C GLY A 117 13.83 -9.08 -4.81
N HIS A 118 14.34 -10.26 -5.18
CA HIS A 118 14.19 -11.46 -4.37
C HIS A 118 15.27 -11.50 -3.30
N PHE A 119 14.89 -11.14 -2.07
CA PHE A 119 15.76 -11.18 -0.91
C PHE A 119 15.25 -12.16 0.13
N VAL A 120 16.18 -12.75 0.89
CA VAL A 120 15.89 -13.20 2.25
C VAL A 120 16.02 -11.99 3.19
N ILE A 121 15.32 -12.01 4.32
CA ILE A 121 15.22 -10.86 5.25
C ILE A 121 16.60 -10.25 5.56
N GLU A 122 17.57 -11.08 5.95
CA GLU A 122 18.92 -10.62 6.29
C GLU A 122 19.62 -9.89 5.14
N LYS A 123 19.45 -10.37 3.89
CA LYS A 123 20.02 -9.72 2.70
C LYS A 123 19.29 -8.44 2.36
N PHE A 124 17.98 -8.39 2.58
CA PHE A 124 17.21 -7.17 2.39
C PHE A 124 17.68 -6.09 3.37
N ASP A 125 17.80 -6.43 4.66
CA ASP A 125 18.20 -5.48 5.69
C ASP A 125 19.59 -4.90 5.40
N GLN A 126 20.55 -5.76 5.04
CA GLN A 126 21.88 -5.30 4.64
C GLN A 126 21.82 -4.40 3.40
N TYR A 127 21.12 -4.83 2.34
CA TYR A 127 20.99 -4.05 1.12
C TYR A 127 20.32 -2.69 1.36
N TRP A 128 19.30 -2.67 2.22
CA TRP A 128 18.59 -1.45 2.60
C TRP A 128 19.52 -0.50 3.35
N THR A 129 20.26 -0.97 4.36
CA THR A 129 21.24 -0.17 5.09
C THR A 129 22.31 0.39 4.17
N ASP A 130 22.88 -0.42 3.27
CA ASP A 130 23.90 0.01 2.32
C ASP A 130 23.36 1.08 1.36
N MET A 131 22.14 0.90 0.85
CA MET A 131 21.47 1.87 -0.01
C MET A 131 21.24 3.19 0.73
N VAL A 132 20.69 3.14 1.94
CA VAL A 132 20.40 4.34 2.75
C VAL A 132 21.68 5.14 3.02
N ALA A 133 22.77 4.46 3.36
CA ALA A 133 24.07 5.10 3.58
C ALA A 133 24.66 5.70 2.28
N ALA A 134 24.58 4.97 1.16
CA ALA A 134 25.10 5.44 -0.12
C ALA A 134 24.42 6.72 -0.64
N PHE A 135 23.17 6.99 -0.20
CA PHE A 135 22.40 8.17 -0.59
C PHE A 135 22.21 9.20 0.54
N GLY A 136 22.78 8.99 1.74
CA GLY A 136 22.69 9.92 2.87
C GLY A 136 21.26 10.10 3.42
N LEU A 137 20.49 9.01 3.50
CA LEU A 137 19.06 9.02 3.88
C LEU A 137 18.79 8.55 5.33
N GLU A 138 19.81 8.49 6.17
CA GLU A 138 19.75 7.93 7.52
C GLU A 138 18.73 8.67 8.41
N GLU A 139 18.66 9.99 8.33
CA GLU A 139 17.69 10.79 9.10
C GLU A 139 16.23 10.53 8.69
N LEU A 140 15.98 10.18 7.43
CA LEU A 140 14.62 9.95 6.91
C LEU A 140 14.08 8.57 7.29
N THR A 141 14.95 7.56 7.36
CA THR A 141 14.54 6.17 7.66
C THR A 141 14.15 5.95 9.12
N ASN A 142 14.79 6.65 10.05
CA ASN A 142 14.45 6.61 11.48
C ASN A 142 13.01 7.05 11.79
N ASN A 143 12.39 7.86 10.91
CA ASN A 143 11.01 8.31 11.07
C ASN A 143 9.97 7.27 10.63
N MET A 144 10.31 6.34 9.73
CA MET A 144 9.35 5.34 9.20
C MET A 144 8.99 4.27 10.23
N HIS A 145 9.95 3.84 11.07
CA HIS A 145 9.68 2.89 12.15
C HIS A 145 8.77 3.46 13.24
N ASN A 146 8.84 4.77 13.51
CA ASN A 146 8.01 5.43 14.52
C ASN A 146 6.52 5.54 14.14
N HIS A 147 6.17 5.36 12.86
CA HIS A 147 4.77 5.46 12.37
C HIS A 147 4.10 4.08 12.14
N GLY A 148 4.74 3.01 12.62
CA GLY A 148 4.17 1.66 12.59
C GLY A 148 4.17 0.99 11.22
N TYR A 149 4.92 1.52 10.25
CA TYR A 149 5.15 0.86 8.97
C TYR A 149 6.27 -0.17 9.16
N THR A 150 5.91 -1.45 9.23
CA THR A 150 6.87 -2.57 9.22
C THR A 150 6.73 -3.35 7.91
N ASN A 151 7.88 -3.75 7.35
CA ASN A 151 7.96 -4.61 6.16
C ASN A 151 7.48 -6.03 6.41
#